data_AF-A0A1Q3A0B1-F1
#
_entry.id   AF-A0A1Q3A0B1-F1
#
_cell.length_a   1.000
_cell.length_b   1.000
_cell.length_c   1.000
_cell.angle_alpha   90.00
_cell.angle_beta   90.00
_cell.angle_gamma   90.00
#
_symmetry.space_group_name_H-M   'P 1'
#
loop_
_entity.id
_entity.type
_entity.pdbx_description
1 polymer ?
#
loop_
_entity_poly.entity_id
_entity_poly.type
_entity_poly.pdbx_seq_one_letter_code
_entity_poly.pdbx_strand_id
1 'polypeptide(L)'
;MSGAREQVFPTRMTLGLMKTKLKGANQGHSLLKRKSEALTKRFRDITRRIDDAKQKMGRVMQTAAFSLAEVSYATGENIGYQVQESVSNARFRVKARQENVSGVYLPQFESYIDPNINDFKLTGLGRGGQQVQRAKVIYSKAVETLVELASLQTAFVILDEVIKVTNRRVNAIEHVIIPRTENTIAYINSELDELDREEFYRLKKVQEKKQEETARLDAELVELRKNQEQAEQEQPKETEPEGNDKKETKQEPSNGEDAVPDLVTQHEDDVIF
;
A
#
# COMPACT_ATOMS: atom_id res chain seq x y z
N MET A 1 8.95 -15.82 24.01
CA MET A 1 8.61 -15.52 22.60
C MET A 1 8.12 -14.08 22.48
N SER A 2 8.95 -13.10 22.85
CA SER A 2 8.62 -11.67 22.86
C SER A 2 9.35 -10.98 21.70
N GLY A 3 8.87 -11.16 20.47
CA GLY A 3 9.52 -10.58 19.30
C GLY A 3 8.52 -10.32 18.17
N ALA A 4 8.39 -9.06 17.78
CA ALA A 4 7.56 -8.54 16.70
C ALA A 4 6.06 -8.31 17.00
N ARG A 5 5.78 -7.55 18.07
CA ARG A 5 4.57 -6.71 18.15
C ARG A 5 4.95 -5.23 18.02
N GLU A 6 4.03 -4.39 17.58
CA GLU A 6 4.21 -2.95 17.65
C GLU A 6 3.92 -2.46 19.08
N GLN A 7 4.69 -1.48 19.55
CA GLN A 7 4.49 -0.90 20.88
C GLN A 7 3.37 0.14 20.80
N VAL A 8 2.14 -0.31 21.04
CA VAL A 8 0.96 0.54 21.05
C VAL A 8 0.08 0.21 22.26
N PHE A 9 -0.55 1.24 22.83
CA PHE A 9 -1.51 1.07 23.91
C PHE A 9 -2.81 0.47 23.39
N PRO A 10 -3.39 -0.52 24.07
CA PRO A 10 -4.61 -1.19 23.62
C PRO A 10 -5.83 -0.28 23.82
N THR A 11 -6.27 0.36 22.74
CA THR A 11 -7.50 1.17 22.72
C THR A 11 -8.33 0.85 21.47
N ARG A 12 -9.66 1.04 21.52
CA ARG A 12 -10.55 0.83 20.35
C ARG A 12 -10.11 1.65 19.12
N MET A 13 -9.57 2.85 19.32
CA MET A 13 -9.01 3.68 18.25
C MET A 13 -7.78 3.02 17.60
N THR A 14 -6.81 2.56 18.41
CA THR A 14 -5.60 1.88 17.89
C THR A 14 -5.92 0.58 17.16
N LEU A 15 -6.95 -0.15 17.60
CA LEU A 15 -7.45 -1.33 16.90
C LEU A 15 -7.95 -1.00 15.49
N GLY A 16 -8.70 0.10 15.35
CA GLY A 16 -9.13 0.60 14.04
C GLY A 16 -7.97 0.97 13.12
N LEU A 17 -6.94 1.65 13.66
CA LEU A 17 -5.71 1.97 12.94
C LEU A 17 -4.97 0.71 12.48
N MET A 18 -4.81 -0.30 13.35
CA MET A 18 -4.11 -1.54 13.02
C MET A 18 -4.87 -2.39 11.99
N LYS A 19 -6.21 -2.46 12.08
CA LYS A 19 -7.03 -3.13 11.05
C LYS A 19 -6.92 -2.43 9.69
N THR A 20 -6.93 -1.11 9.67
CA THR A 20 -6.73 -0.32 8.43
C THR A 20 -5.34 -0.56 7.85
N LYS A 21 -4.31 -0.59 8.70
CA LYS A 21 -2.93 -0.90 8.31
C LYS A 21 -2.80 -2.32 7.75
N LEU A 22 -3.43 -3.32 8.35
CA LEU A 22 -3.43 -4.70 7.85
C LEU A 22 -4.09 -4.78 6.46
N LYS A 23 -5.24 -4.14 6.28
CA LYS A 23 -5.92 -4.06 4.96
C LYS A 23 -5.03 -3.37 3.92
N GLY A 24 -4.39 -2.26 4.30
CA GLY A 24 -3.43 -1.55 3.44
C GLY A 24 -2.21 -2.38 3.08
N ALA A 25 -1.65 -3.15 4.03
CA ALA A 25 -0.54 -4.06 3.79
C ALA A 25 -0.90 -5.19 2.83
N ASN A 26 -2.08 -5.80 2.99
CA ASN A 26 -2.58 -6.85 2.09
C ASN A 26 -2.80 -6.33 0.67
N GLN A 27 -3.40 -5.14 0.53
CA GLN A 27 -3.59 -4.51 -0.78
C GLN A 27 -2.26 -4.11 -1.42
N GLY A 28 -1.33 -3.54 -0.63
CA GLY A 28 0.03 -3.22 -1.07
C GLY A 28 0.82 -4.44 -1.54
N HIS A 29 0.71 -5.57 -0.82
CA HIS A 29 1.33 -6.83 -1.21
C HIS A 29 0.82 -7.32 -2.58
N SER A 30 -0.50 -7.35 -2.77
CA SER A 30 -1.12 -7.76 -4.04
C SER A 30 -0.69 -6.87 -5.21
N LEU A 31 -0.66 -5.54 -5.02
CA LEU A 31 -0.24 -4.59 -6.04
C LEU A 31 1.24 -4.74 -6.41
N LEU A 32 2.13 -4.85 -5.42
CA LEU A 32 3.56 -5.03 -5.65
C LEU A 32 3.88 -6.37 -6.30
N LYS A 33 3.16 -7.44 -5.93
CA LYS A 33 3.29 -8.75 -6.55
C LYS A 33 2.92 -8.71 -8.03
N ARG A 34 1.78 -8.10 -8.38
CA ARG A 34 1.37 -7.89 -9.78
C ARG A 34 2.39 -7.06 -10.57
N LYS A 35 2.93 -5.99 -9.96
CA LYS A 35 3.99 -5.18 -10.57
C LYS A 35 5.25 -6.02 -10.82
N SER A 36 5.68 -6.81 -9.85
CA SER A 36 6.87 -7.66 -9.97
C SER A 36 6.72 -8.72 -11.07
N GLU A 37 5.55 -9.35 -11.19
CA GLU A 37 5.25 -10.32 -12.24
C GLU A 37 5.30 -9.68 -13.64
N ALA A 38 4.72 -8.49 -13.80
CA ALA A 38 4.77 -7.73 -15.05
C ALA A 38 6.20 -7.34 -15.43
N LEU A 39 7.00 -6.85 -14.47
CA LEU A 39 8.41 -6.51 -14.68
C LEU A 39 9.23 -7.76 -15.05
N THR A 40 8.98 -8.90 -14.38
CA THR A 40 9.67 -10.16 -14.66
C THR A 40 9.38 -10.68 -16.07
N LYS A 41 8.14 -10.50 -16.56
CA LYS A 41 7.81 -10.83 -17.96
C LYS A 41 8.62 -9.98 -18.94
N ARG A 42 8.65 -8.65 -18.74
CA ARG A 42 9.44 -7.74 -19.59
C ARG A 42 10.94 -7.99 -19.51
N PHE A 43 11.43 -8.34 -18.33
CA PHE A 43 12.83 -8.70 -18.11
C PHE A 43 13.24 -9.92 -18.96
N ARG A 44 12.38 -10.95 -19.02
CA ARG A 44 12.62 -12.12 -19.89
C ARG A 44 12.58 -11.75 -21.37
N ASP A 45 11.66 -10.89 -21.78
CA ASP A 45 11.58 -10.39 -23.16
C ASP A 45 12.88 -9.65 -23.56
N ILE A 46 13.38 -8.77 -22.68
CA ILE A 46 14.62 -8.02 -22.89
C ILE A 46 15.83 -8.96 -22.91
N THR A 47 15.87 -9.98 -22.04
CA THR A 47 16.95 -10.98 -22.01
C THR A 47 17.10 -11.67 -23.37
N ARG A 48 15.98 -12.13 -23.95
CA ARG A 48 15.99 -12.73 -25.29
C ARG A 48 16.48 -11.76 -26.37
N ARG A 49 16.02 -10.51 -26.32
CA ARG A 49 16.47 -9.46 -27.25
C ARG A 49 17.96 -9.17 -27.12
N ILE A 50 18.51 -9.22 -25.90
CA ILE A 50 19.94 -9.04 -25.67
C ILE A 50 20.74 -10.19 -26.30
N ASP A 51 20.30 -11.43 -26.14
CA ASP A 51 20.96 -12.58 -26.75
C ASP A 51 20.97 -12.48 -28.29
N ASP A 52 19.81 -12.17 -28.89
CA ASP A 52 19.68 -11.97 -30.33
C ASP A 52 20.56 -10.80 -30.82
N ALA A 53 20.52 -9.66 -30.13
CA ALA A 53 21.32 -8.49 -30.46
C ALA A 53 22.82 -8.76 -30.31
N LYS A 54 23.25 -9.53 -29.30
CA LYS A 54 24.65 -9.90 -29.09
C LYS A 54 25.17 -10.84 -30.18
N GLN A 55 24.34 -11.79 -30.63
CA GLN A 55 24.67 -12.63 -31.80
C GLN A 55 24.78 -11.81 -33.08
N LYS A 56 23.82 -10.89 -33.31
CA LYS A 56 23.84 -9.97 -34.47
C LYS A 56 25.08 -9.08 -34.44
N MET A 57 25.41 -8.50 -33.28
CA MET A 57 26.61 -7.70 -33.05
C MET A 57 27.87 -8.49 -33.40
N GLY A 58 27.99 -9.75 -32.95
CA GLY A 58 29.14 -10.60 -33.29
C GLY A 58 29.38 -10.73 -34.80
N ARG A 59 28.30 -10.96 -35.57
CA ARG A 59 28.37 -11.07 -37.05
C ARG A 59 28.73 -9.74 -37.72
N VAL A 60 28.11 -8.64 -37.28
CA VAL A 60 28.37 -7.29 -37.82
C VAL A 60 29.80 -6.85 -37.50
N MET A 61 30.28 -7.12 -36.30
CA MET A 61 31.65 -6.81 -35.88
C MET A 61 32.68 -7.65 -36.63
N GLN A 62 32.42 -8.93 -36.86
CA GLN A 62 33.28 -9.77 -37.69
C GLN A 62 33.40 -9.23 -39.12
N THR A 63 32.28 -8.80 -39.70
CA THR A 63 32.26 -8.16 -41.03
C THR A 63 33.02 -6.83 -41.03
N ALA A 64 32.89 -6.04 -39.96
CA ALA A 64 33.62 -4.78 -39.80
C ALA A 64 35.14 -5.02 -39.67
N ALA A 65 35.55 -6.01 -38.88
CA ALA A 65 36.96 -6.40 -38.74
C ALA A 65 37.55 -6.87 -40.08
N PHE A 66 36.80 -7.63 -40.87
CA PHE A 66 37.24 -8.04 -42.20
C PHE A 66 37.39 -6.83 -43.14
N SER A 67 36.45 -5.87 -43.11
CA SER A 67 36.54 -4.65 -43.91
C SER A 67 37.75 -3.77 -43.53
N LEU A 68 38.16 -3.79 -42.26
CA LEU A 68 39.39 -3.14 -41.81
C LEU A 68 40.63 -3.82 -42.41
N ALA A 69 40.67 -5.16 -42.43
CA ALA A 69 41.77 -5.90 -43.04
C ALA A 69 41.88 -5.62 -44.56
N GLU A 70 40.75 -5.53 -45.26
CA GLU A 70 40.72 -5.11 -46.67
C GLU A 70 41.30 -3.70 -46.86
N VAL A 71 40.96 -2.77 -45.96
CA VAL A 71 41.52 -1.41 -45.96
C VAL A 71 43.02 -1.44 -45.72
N SER A 72 43.49 -2.08 -44.66
CA SER A 72 44.92 -2.16 -44.33
C SER A 72 45.75 -2.76 -45.47
N TYR A 73 45.21 -3.76 -46.19
CA TYR A 73 45.87 -4.32 -47.36
C TYR A 73 45.91 -3.33 -48.55
N ALA A 74 44.81 -2.62 -48.80
CA ALA A 74 44.70 -1.71 -49.94
C ALA A 74 45.43 -0.37 -49.76
N THR A 75 45.49 0.16 -48.53
CA THR A 75 46.07 1.47 -48.20
C THR A 75 47.49 1.38 -47.61
N GLY A 76 47.91 0.19 -47.16
CA GLY A 76 49.16 -0.01 -46.44
C GLY A 76 49.08 0.39 -44.95
N GLU A 77 50.23 0.45 -44.28
CA GLU A 77 50.31 0.56 -42.81
C GLU A 77 49.98 1.96 -42.24
N ASN A 78 50.04 3.02 -43.07
CA ASN A 78 49.97 4.41 -42.61
C ASN A 78 48.56 4.98 -42.39
N ILE A 79 47.49 4.22 -42.62
CA ILE A 79 46.12 4.73 -42.51
C ILE A 79 45.71 5.06 -41.07
N GLY A 80 46.22 4.33 -40.08
CA GLY A 80 45.88 4.52 -38.67
C GLY A 80 46.25 5.91 -38.15
N TYR A 81 47.45 6.38 -38.46
CA TYR A 81 47.93 7.71 -38.08
C TYR A 81 47.10 8.82 -38.73
N GLN A 82 46.79 8.69 -40.02
CA GLN A 82 45.97 9.68 -40.74
C GLN A 82 44.55 9.81 -40.17
N VAL A 83 43.93 8.69 -39.77
CA VAL A 83 42.61 8.70 -39.15
C VAL A 83 42.66 9.29 -37.74
N GLN A 84 43.70 9.02 -36.96
CA GLN A 84 43.84 9.61 -35.63
C GLN A 84 44.04 11.13 -35.69
N GLU A 85 44.85 11.62 -36.62
CA GLU A 85 45.09 13.05 -36.81
C GLU A 85 43.87 13.79 -37.38
N SER A 86 43.00 13.12 -38.15
CA SER A 86 41.81 13.74 -38.72
C SER A 86 40.65 13.91 -37.74
N VAL A 87 40.71 13.28 -36.56
CA VAL A 87 39.63 13.33 -35.56
C VAL A 87 39.77 14.58 -34.69
N SER A 88 38.80 15.48 -34.78
CA SER A 88 38.69 16.68 -33.92
C SER A 88 37.42 16.67 -33.08
N ASN A 89 36.27 16.41 -33.71
CA ASN A 89 34.97 16.32 -33.07
C ASN A 89 34.28 15.00 -33.43
N ALA A 90 33.52 14.43 -32.49
CA ALA A 90 32.75 13.22 -32.76
C ALA A 90 31.55 13.52 -33.68
N ARG A 91 31.56 12.93 -34.88
CA ARG A 91 30.44 12.92 -35.83
C ARG A 91 29.29 12.04 -35.36
N PHE A 92 29.60 10.86 -34.81
CA PHE A 92 28.61 9.96 -34.23
C PHE A 92 28.43 10.30 -32.76
N ARG A 93 27.23 10.75 -32.37
CA ARG A 93 26.86 11.11 -31.01
C ARG A 93 25.70 10.26 -30.54
N VAL A 94 25.53 10.14 -29.23
CA VAL A 94 24.44 9.40 -28.61
C VAL A 94 23.59 10.36 -27.80
N LYS A 95 22.27 10.28 -27.97
CA LYS A 95 21.28 11.01 -27.16
C LYS A 95 20.61 10.04 -26.21
N ALA A 96 20.48 10.44 -24.96
CA ALA A 96 19.71 9.69 -23.97
C ALA A 96 18.25 10.14 -24.00
N ARG A 97 17.35 9.17 -24.09
CA ARG A 97 15.90 9.31 -23.96
C ARG A 97 15.44 8.47 -22.76
N GLN A 98 14.34 8.83 -22.13
CA GLN A 98 13.73 8.00 -21.09
C GLN A 98 12.48 7.32 -21.66
N GLU A 99 12.38 6.01 -21.46
CA GLU A 99 11.21 5.20 -21.78
C GLU A 99 10.58 4.69 -20.48
N ASN A 100 9.26 4.77 -20.35
CA ASN A 100 8.56 4.24 -19.18
C ASN A 100 8.07 2.81 -19.46
N VAL A 101 8.62 1.85 -18.72
CA VAL A 101 8.21 0.44 -18.78
C VAL A 101 7.61 0.03 -17.44
N SER A 102 6.29 -0.15 -17.41
CA SER A 102 5.55 -0.64 -16.22
C SER A 102 5.81 0.19 -14.94
N GLY A 103 5.96 1.51 -15.10
CA GLY A 103 6.20 2.44 -13.98
C GLY A 103 7.65 2.45 -13.50
N VAL A 104 8.60 2.12 -14.39
CA VAL A 104 10.05 2.26 -14.20
C VAL A 104 10.59 3.03 -15.40
N TYR A 105 11.33 4.11 -15.14
CA TYR A 105 11.98 4.90 -16.19
C TYR A 105 13.31 4.24 -16.56
N LEU A 106 13.40 3.77 -17.81
CA LEU A 106 14.60 3.15 -18.36
C LEU A 106 15.26 4.13 -19.35
N PRO A 107 16.59 4.29 -19.30
CA PRO A 107 17.30 5.06 -20.29
C PRO A 107 17.36 4.27 -21.61
N GLN A 108 17.04 4.95 -22.70
CA GLN A 108 17.16 4.48 -24.06
C GLN A 108 18.16 5.37 -24.80
N PHE A 109 19.05 4.75 -25.58
CA PHE A 109 20.06 5.49 -26.35
C PHE A 109 19.68 5.54 -27.83
N GLU A 110 19.67 6.74 -28.40
CA GLU A 110 19.45 6.99 -29.82
C GLU A 110 20.75 7.50 -30.46
N SER A 111 21.14 6.91 -31.59
CA SER A 111 22.29 7.38 -32.37
C SER A 111 21.94 8.61 -33.19
N TYR A 112 22.78 9.64 -33.12
CA TYR A 112 22.66 10.87 -33.89
C TYR A 112 23.96 11.13 -34.66
N ILE A 113 23.86 11.24 -35.99
CA ILE A 113 25.01 11.53 -36.85
C ILE A 113 24.94 13.00 -37.25
N ASP A 114 25.96 13.77 -36.89
CA ASP A 114 26.07 15.17 -37.31
C ASP A 114 26.47 15.24 -38.79
N PRO A 115 25.66 15.84 -39.67
CA PRO A 115 25.96 15.93 -41.10
C PRO A 115 27.05 16.98 -41.40
N ASN A 116 27.31 17.93 -40.49
CA ASN A 116 28.24 19.03 -40.73
C ASN A 116 29.70 18.62 -40.54
N ILE A 117 29.94 17.53 -39.80
CA ILE A 117 31.28 17.02 -39.52
C ILE A 117 31.64 15.97 -40.57
N ASN A 118 32.77 16.17 -41.25
CA ASN A 118 33.30 15.24 -42.23
C ASN A 118 34.73 14.82 -41.84
N ASP A 119 34.83 13.70 -41.14
CA ASP A 119 36.06 13.22 -40.47
C ASP A 119 37.10 12.61 -41.43
N PHE A 120 36.70 12.30 -42.67
CA PHE A 120 37.49 11.51 -43.62
C PHE A 120 37.84 12.26 -44.91
N LYS A 121 37.91 13.61 -44.88
CA LYS A 121 38.14 14.44 -46.08
C LYS A 121 39.44 14.10 -46.83
N LEU A 122 40.50 13.69 -46.12
CA LEU A 122 41.82 13.41 -46.68
C LEU A 122 42.15 11.91 -46.78
N THR A 123 41.49 11.08 -45.97
CA THR A 123 41.68 9.63 -45.89
C THR A 123 40.85 8.93 -46.98
N GLY A 124 41.38 8.88 -48.20
CA GLY A 124 40.70 8.26 -49.34
C GLY A 124 41.01 8.87 -50.70
N LEU A 125 41.87 9.89 -50.75
CA LEU A 125 42.36 10.50 -51.99
C LEU A 125 43.45 9.65 -52.68
N GLY A 126 44.08 8.73 -51.94
CA GLY A 126 45.14 7.83 -52.44
C GLY A 126 44.64 6.44 -52.86
N ARG A 127 45.55 5.46 -52.90
CA ARG A 127 45.21 4.05 -53.18
C ARG A 127 44.28 3.50 -52.10
N GLY A 128 43.18 2.87 -52.49
CA GLY A 128 42.26 2.18 -51.57
C GLY A 128 41.11 3.01 -50.98
N GLY A 129 40.88 4.25 -51.44
CA GLY A 129 39.83 5.14 -50.88
C GLY A 129 38.39 4.58 -50.92
N GLN A 130 38.03 3.80 -51.94
CA GLN A 130 36.73 3.12 -51.97
C GLN A 130 36.58 2.09 -50.84
N GLN A 131 37.65 1.37 -50.49
CA GLN A 131 37.60 0.40 -49.39
C GLN A 131 37.49 1.11 -48.05
N VAL A 132 38.17 2.26 -47.88
CA VAL A 132 38.04 3.10 -46.67
C VAL A 132 36.60 3.58 -46.50
N GLN A 133 35.98 4.07 -47.57
CA GLN A 133 34.59 4.53 -47.52
C GLN A 133 33.61 3.39 -47.23
N ARG A 134 33.85 2.20 -47.79
CA ARG A 134 33.06 0.99 -47.51
C ARG A 134 33.19 0.57 -46.04
N ALA A 135 34.42 0.50 -45.52
CA ALA A 135 34.70 0.19 -44.13
C ALA A 135 34.02 1.20 -43.19
N LYS A 136 34.08 2.50 -43.51
CA LYS A 136 33.38 3.54 -42.75
C LYS A 136 31.87 3.28 -42.64
N VAL A 137 31.20 2.91 -43.74
CA VAL A 137 29.77 2.58 -43.72
C VAL A 137 29.50 1.34 -42.88
N ILE A 138 30.34 0.30 -42.98
CA ILE A 138 30.19 -0.94 -42.20
C ILE A 138 30.38 -0.66 -40.70
N TYR A 139 31.43 0.08 -40.33
CA TYR A 139 31.69 0.47 -38.94
C TYR A 139 30.61 1.41 -38.38
N SER A 140 30.06 2.32 -39.18
CA SER A 140 28.94 3.18 -38.72
C SER A 140 27.73 2.33 -38.32
N LYS A 141 27.38 1.32 -39.12
CA LYS A 141 26.31 0.36 -38.80
C LYS A 141 26.66 -0.51 -37.59
N ALA A 142 27.93 -0.90 -37.44
CA ALA A 142 28.38 -1.67 -36.28
C ALA A 142 28.21 -0.88 -34.98
N VAL A 143 28.63 0.40 -34.96
CA VAL A 143 28.46 1.28 -33.81
C VAL A 143 26.98 1.55 -33.51
N GLU A 144 26.14 1.72 -34.53
CA GLU A 144 24.68 1.82 -34.35
C GLU A 144 24.11 0.59 -33.63
N THR A 145 24.47 -0.63 -34.06
CA THR A 145 24.04 -1.85 -33.37
C THR A 145 24.61 -1.99 -31.95
N LEU A 146 25.80 -1.43 -31.68
CA LEU A 146 26.37 -1.39 -30.33
C LEU A 146 25.60 -0.45 -29.42
N VAL A 147 25.14 0.70 -29.93
CA VAL A 147 24.31 1.64 -29.16
C VAL A 147 22.97 0.99 -28.79
N GLU A 148 22.33 0.30 -29.74
CA GLU A 148 21.10 -0.47 -29.46
C GLU A 148 21.32 -1.53 -28.37
N LEU A 149 22.42 -2.29 -28.47
CA LEU A 149 22.76 -3.31 -27.46
C LEU A 149 23.05 -2.68 -26.10
N ALA A 150 23.82 -1.58 -26.05
CA ALA A 150 24.14 -0.87 -24.82
C ALA A 150 22.88 -0.31 -24.14
N SER A 151 21.91 0.14 -24.94
CA SER A 151 20.60 0.57 -24.45
C SER A 151 19.86 -0.57 -23.76
N LEU A 152 19.81 -1.75 -24.38
CA LEU A 152 19.16 -2.93 -23.79
C LEU A 152 19.88 -3.41 -22.53
N GLN A 153 21.22 -3.41 -22.52
CA GLN A 153 22.03 -3.83 -21.38
C GLN A 153 21.87 -2.88 -20.18
N THR A 154 21.89 -1.57 -20.42
CA THR A 154 21.69 -0.58 -19.35
C THR A 154 20.30 -0.70 -18.75
N ALA A 155 19.28 -0.84 -19.61
CA ALA A 155 17.90 -1.09 -19.18
C ALA A 155 17.77 -2.39 -18.37
N PHE A 156 18.50 -3.46 -18.76
CA PHE A 156 18.49 -4.75 -18.06
C PHE A 156 19.04 -4.64 -16.64
N VAL A 157 20.18 -3.96 -16.44
CA VAL A 157 20.79 -3.79 -15.11
C VAL A 157 19.86 -3.03 -14.17
N ILE A 158 19.29 -1.92 -14.64
CA ILE A 158 18.36 -1.10 -13.85
C ILE A 158 17.09 -1.90 -13.53
N LEU A 159 16.54 -2.62 -14.51
CA LEU A 159 15.33 -3.41 -14.33
C LEU A 159 15.53 -4.56 -13.33
N ASP A 160 16.67 -5.25 -13.37
CA ASP A 160 17.02 -6.31 -12.42
C ASP A 160 17.08 -5.78 -10.97
N GLU A 161 17.71 -4.63 -10.77
CA GLU A 161 17.79 -4.01 -9.45
C GLU A 161 16.39 -3.66 -8.92
N VAL A 162 15.53 -3.06 -9.76
CA VAL A 162 14.16 -2.71 -9.37
C VAL A 162 13.34 -3.96 -9.04
N ILE A 163 13.49 -5.05 -9.80
CA ILE A 163 12.83 -6.33 -9.51
C ILE A 163 13.28 -6.88 -8.15
N LYS A 164 14.60 -6.89 -7.88
CA LYS A 164 15.16 -7.34 -6.59
C LYS A 164 14.63 -6.52 -5.42
N VAL A 165 14.59 -5.20 -5.54
CA VAL A 165 14.04 -4.31 -4.50
C VAL A 165 12.54 -4.56 -4.31
N THR A 166 11.78 -4.73 -5.39
CA THR A 166 10.35 -5.00 -5.34
C THR A 166 10.06 -6.34 -4.66
N ASN A 167 10.77 -7.41 -5.02
CA ASN A 167 10.64 -8.72 -4.39
C ASN A 167 11.02 -8.69 -2.91
N ARG A 168 12.09 -7.97 -2.55
CA ARG A 168 12.46 -7.79 -1.14
C ARG A 168 11.35 -7.09 -0.35
N ARG A 169 10.70 -6.08 -0.93
CA ARG A 169 9.55 -5.39 -0.32
C ARG A 169 8.34 -6.30 -0.18
N VAL A 170 8.02 -7.10 -1.20
CA VAL A 170 6.95 -8.10 -1.17
C VAL A 170 7.17 -9.09 -0.01
N ASN A 171 8.38 -9.65 0.09
CA ASN A 171 8.75 -10.60 1.15
C ASN A 171 8.73 -9.96 2.55
N ALA A 172 9.17 -8.70 2.66
CA ALA A 172 9.11 -7.97 3.93
C ALA A 172 7.66 -7.74 4.38
N ILE A 173 6.75 -7.45 3.45
CA ILE A 173 5.33 -7.29 3.79
C ILE A 173 4.74 -8.65 4.23
N GLU A 174 5.01 -9.71 3.47
CA GLU A 174 4.45 -11.05 3.69
C GLU A 174 4.94 -11.69 5.00
N HIS A 175 6.25 -11.66 5.27
CA HIS A 175 6.83 -12.41 6.38
C HIS A 175 7.14 -11.56 7.62
N VAL A 176 7.14 -10.23 7.52
CA VAL A 176 7.48 -9.35 8.66
C VAL A 176 6.30 -8.47 9.05
N ILE A 177 5.74 -7.69 8.11
CA ILE A 177 4.74 -6.65 8.45
C ILE A 177 3.36 -7.26 8.73
N ILE A 178 2.88 -8.16 7.88
CA ILE A 178 1.56 -8.80 8.06
C ILE A 178 1.51 -9.57 9.39
N PRO A 179 2.43 -10.51 9.69
CA PRO A 179 2.39 -11.27 10.94
C PRO A 179 2.55 -10.38 12.18
N ARG A 180 3.39 -9.35 12.11
CA ARG A 180 3.58 -8.38 13.19
C ARG A 180 2.32 -7.57 13.48
N THR A 181 1.59 -7.18 12.44
CA THR A 181 0.34 -6.43 12.58
C THR A 181 -0.77 -7.34 13.12
N GLU A 182 -0.87 -8.58 12.64
CA GLU A 182 -1.82 -9.57 13.14
C GLU A 182 -1.61 -9.90 14.61
N ASN A 183 -0.36 -10.14 15.03
CA ASN A 183 -0.02 -10.36 16.44
C ASN A 183 -0.37 -9.14 17.32
N THR A 184 -0.20 -7.93 16.79
CA THR A 184 -0.56 -6.70 17.51
C THR A 184 -2.08 -6.56 17.64
N ILE A 185 -2.84 -6.90 16.59
CA ILE A 185 -4.32 -6.92 16.64
C ILE A 185 -4.82 -7.95 17.65
N ALA A 186 -4.24 -9.15 17.66
CA ALA A 186 -4.60 -10.19 18.62
C ALA A 186 -4.37 -9.75 20.07
N TYR A 187 -3.25 -9.07 20.35
CA TYR A 187 -2.97 -8.50 21.66
C TYR A 187 -3.96 -7.39 22.05
N ILE A 188 -4.27 -6.46 21.14
CA ILE A 188 -5.22 -5.38 21.46
C ILE A 188 -6.62 -5.96 21.72
N ASN A 189 -7.05 -6.97 20.95
CA ASN A 189 -8.33 -7.64 21.19
C ASN A 189 -8.35 -8.29 22.57
N SER A 190 -7.31 -9.06 22.95
CA SER A 190 -7.28 -9.73 24.25
C SER A 190 -7.32 -8.75 25.43
N GLU A 191 -6.63 -7.60 25.31
CA GLU A 191 -6.64 -6.57 26.36
C GLU A 191 -7.98 -5.84 26.44
N LEU A 192 -8.61 -5.54 25.31
CA LEU A 192 -9.94 -4.92 25.29
C LEU A 192 -11.02 -5.85 25.85
N ASP A 193 -10.97 -7.14 25.50
CA ASP A 193 -11.90 -8.15 26.01
C ASP A 193 -11.76 -8.33 27.53
N GLU A 194 -10.54 -8.22 28.08
CA GLU A 194 -10.32 -8.28 29.53
C GLU A 194 -10.83 -7.00 30.23
N LEU A 195 -10.59 -5.82 29.67
CA LEU A 195 -11.14 -4.56 30.20
C LEU A 195 -12.68 -4.56 30.18
N ASP A 196 -13.29 -5.01 29.08
CA ASP A 196 -14.75 -5.12 28.95
C ASP A 196 -15.30 -6.17 29.95
N ARG A 197 -14.57 -7.26 30.21
CA ARG A 197 -14.92 -8.27 31.24
C ARG A 197 -14.85 -7.70 32.66
N GLU A 198 -13.82 -6.93 33.00
CA GLU A 198 -13.68 -6.27 34.29
C GLU A 198 -14.78 -5.23 34.52
N GLU A 199 -15.12 -4.45 33.50
CA GLU A 199 -16.22 -3.48 33.55
C GLU A 199 -17.58 -4.16 33.71
N PHE A 200 -17.82 -5.26 32.97
CA PHE A 200 -19.02 -6.07 33.12
C PHE A 200 -19.17 -6.63 34.54
N TYR A 201 -18.09 -7.14 35.14
CA TYR A 201 -18.12 -7.63 36.52
C TYR A 201 -18.41 -6.51 37.53
N ARG A 202 -17.82 -5.33 37.35
CA ARG A 202 -18.10 -4.16 38.20
C ARG A 202 -19.56 -3.74 38.12
N LEU A 203 -20.12 -3.64 36.92
CA LEU A 203 -21.54 -3.30 36.73
C LEU A 203 -22.46 -4.35 37.36
N LYS A 204 -22.16 -5.64 37.16
CA LYS A 204 -22.91 -6.73 37.79
C LYS A 204 -22.92 -6.61 39.32
N LYS A 205 -21.77 -6.34 39.95
CA LYS A 205 -21.69 -6.16 41.41
C LYS A 205 -22.45 -4.94 41.92
N VAL A 206 -22.44 -3.83 41.17
CA VAL A 206 -23.24 -2.64 41.53
C VAL A 206 -24.74 -2.93 41.42
N GLN A 207 -25.15 -3.70 40.41
CA GLN A 207 -26.55 -4.08 40.24
C GLN A 207 -27.02 -5.07 41.31
N GLU A 208 -26.20 -6.07 41.67
CA GLU A 208 -26.46 -6.96 42.81
C GLU A 208 -26.66 -6.16 44.10
N LYS A 209 -25.77 -5.21 44.41
CA LYS A 209 -25.91 -4.35 45.60
C LYS A 209 -27.17 -3.48 45.56
N LYS A 210 -27.50 -2.90 44.42
CA LYS A 210 -28.74 -2.12 44.26
C LYS A 210 -29.98 -2.99 44.47
N GLN A 211 -29.99 -4.22 43.95
CA GLN A 211 -31.08 -5.17 44.15
C GLN A 211 -31.23 -5.59 45.61
N GLU A 212 -30.11 -5.82 46.31
CA GLU A 212 -30.10 -6.09 47.75
C GLU A 212 -30.64 -4.90 48.56
N GLU A 213 -30.26 -3.67 48.22
CA GLU A 213 -30.79 -2.47 48.89
C GLU A 213 -32.28 -2.27 48.60
N THR A 214 -32.74 -2.43 47.35
CA THR A 214 -34.18 -2.36 47.04
C THR A 214 -34.96 -3.44 47.79
N ALA A 215 -34.45 -4.67 47.88
CA ALA A 215 -35.11 -5.74 48.62
C ALA A 215 -35.17 -5.47 50.14
N ARG A 216 -34.13 -4.83 50.72
CA ARG A 216 -34.17 -4.38 52.12
C ARG A 216 -35.21 -3.27 52.34
N LEU A 217 -35.24 -2.27 51.46
CA LEU A 217 -36.19 -1.17 51.56
C LEU A 217 -37.64 -1.65 51.39
N ASP A 218 -37.89 -2.58 50.46
CA ASP A 218 -39.20 -3.19 50.27
C ASP A 218 -39.62 -4.01 51.51
N ALA A 219 -38.69 -4.73 52.14
CA ALA A 219 -38.95 -5.44 53.39
C ALA A 219 -39.31 -4.48 54.54
N GLU A 220 -38.57 -3.38 54.71
CA GLU A 220 -38.87 -2.34 55.72
C GLU A 220 -40.24 -1.68 55.47
N LEU A 221 -40.60 -1.42 54.21
CA LEU A 221 -41.92 -0.87 53.84
C LEU A 221 -43.06 -1.85 54.14
N VAL A 222 -42.87 -3.16 53.91
CA VAL A 222 -43.85 -4.19 54.24
C VAL A 222 -44.03 -4.33 55.75
N GLU A 223 -42.94 -4.24 56.53
CA GLU A 223 -43.01 -4.24 57.99
C GLU A 223 -43.73 -2.99 58.54
N LEU A 224 -43.45 -1.81 57.98
CA LEU A 224 -44.15 -0.58 58.34
C LEU A 224 -45.65 -0.64 58.03
N ARG A 225 -46.05 -1.22 56.88
CA ARG A 225 -47.47 -1.42 56.55
C ARG A 225 -48.16 -2.41 57.49
N LYS A 226 -47.51 -3.52 57.84
CA LYS A 226 -48.05 -4.48 58.83
C LYS A 226 -48.23 -3.84 60.21
N ASN A 227 -47.28 -2.99 60.63
CA ASN A 227 -47.41 -2.27 61.90
C ASN A 227 -48.52 -1.21 61.86
N GLN A 228 -48.78 -0.58 60.71
CA GLN A 228 -49.91 0.34 60.52
C GLN A 228 -51.26 -0.40 60.51
N GLU A 229 -51.37 -1.54 59.83
CA GLU A 229 -52.58 -2.38 59.83
C GLU A 229 -52.90 -2.97 61.21
N GLN A 230 -51.87 -3.27 62.02
CA GLN A 230 -52.05 -3.68 63.42
C GLN A 230 -52.50 -2.51 64.31
N ALA A 231 -52.01 -1.29 64.07
CA ALA A 231 -52.48 -0.10 64.79
C ALA A 231 -53.93 0.30 64.43
N GLU A 232 -54.38 0.01 63.21
CA GLU A 232 -55.78 0.21 62.80
C GLU A 232 -56.74 -0.86 63.35
N GLN A 233 -56.24 -2.05 63.71
CA GLN A 233 -57.05 -3.12 64.34
C GLN A 233 -57.23 -2.95 65.86
N GLU A 234 -56.47 -2.08 66.53
CA GLU A 234 -56.56 -1.84 67.98
C GLU A 234 -57.46 -0.64 68.38
N GLN A 235 -58.17 0.02 67.45
CA GLN A 235 -59.20 1.00 67.79
C GLN A 235 -60.63 0.40 67.72
N PRO A 236 -61.44 0.45 68.80
CA PRO A 236 -62.81 -0.08 68.79
C PRO A 236 -63.78 0.83 68.04
N LYS A 237 -64.73 0.24 67.32
CA LYS A 237 -65.93 0.90 66.78
C LYS A 237 -66.85 1.38 67.91
N GLU A 238 -67.18 2.66 67.93
CA GLU A 238 -68.48 3.16 68.43
C GLU A 238 -69.07 4.19 67.45
N THR A 239 -70.41 4.20 67.43
CA THR A 239 -71.40 4.65 66.45
C THR A 239 -71.58 6.17 66.25
N GLU A 240 -72.07 6.56 65.06
CA GLU A 240 -72.53 7.91 64.65
C GLU A 240 -73.70 8.48 65.51
N PRO A 241 -74.05 9.80 65.47
CA PRO A 241 -74.83 10.38 64.34
C PRO A 241 -74.57 11.88 63.96
N GLU A 242 -74.93 12.18 62.70
CA GLU A 242 -75.49 13.39 62.03
C GLU A 242 -75.28 14.83 62.53
N GLY A 243 -75.05 15.77 61.58
CA GLY A 243 -75.67 17.11 61.62
C GLY A 243 -74.89 18.35 61.12
N ASN A 244 -74.87 18.56 59.78
CA ASN A 244 -75.08 19.81 59.01
C ASN A 244 -74.52 21.20 59.47
N ASP A 245 -73.81 21.92 58.56
CA ASP A 245 -74.24 23.16 57.84
C ASP A 245 -73.10 24.20 57.54
N LYS A 246 -72.89 24.51 56.24
CA LYS A 246 -72.37 25.76 55.57
C LYS A 246 -70.93 26.27 55.89
N LYS A 247 -70.09 26.80 54.96
CA LYS A 247 -70.31 27.60 53.73
C LYS A 247 -69.01 27.73 52.88
N GLU A 248 -69.20 27.89 51.57
CA GLU A 248 -68.36 28.33 50.42
C GLU A 248 -67.00 29.05 50.71
N THR A 249 -65.92 28.94 49.91
CA THR A 249 -65.79 29.44 48.51
C THR A 249 -64.44 29.04 47.84
N LYS A 250 -64.50 28.59 46.57
CA LYS A 250 -63.54 28.60 45.41
C LYS A 250 -62.01 28.74 45.59
N GLN A 251 -61.24 27.83 44.94
CA GLN A 251 -60.43 28.06 43.71
C GLN A 251 -59.63 26.79 43.29
N GLU A 252 -59.70 26.44 42.00
CA GLU A 252 -58.84 25.51 41.23
C GLU A 252 -57.42 26.09 40.96
N PRO A 253 -56.42 25.40 40.33
CA PRO A 253 -56.45 24.08 39.66
C PRO A 253 -55.21 23.14 39.90
N SER A 254 -55.28 21.92 39.33
CA SER A 254 -54.30 21.30 38.41
C SER A 254 -53.71 19.92 38.74
N ASN A 255 -53.79 19.05 37.70
CA ASN A 255 -53.10 17.77 37.41
C ASN A 255 -53.41 16.58 38.33
N GLY A 256 -53.95 15.46 37.86
CA GLY A 256 -54.05 14.91 36.51
C GLY A 256 -53.82 13.40 36.63
N GLU A 257 -54.91 12.64 36.70
CA GLU A 257 -54.93 11.19 36.55
C GLU A 257 -54.56 10.84 35.10
N ASP A 258 -53.71 9.83 34.92
CA ASP A 258 -54.07 8.55 34.28
C ASP A 258 -52.92 7.86 33.55
N ALA A 259 -52.98 6.53 33.68
CA ALA A 259 -52.62 5.55 32.66
C ALA A 259 -51.15 5.42 32.23
N VAL A 260 -50.56 4.33 32.71
CA VAL A 260 -49.51 3.56 32.05
C VAL A 260 -49.93 3.21 30.60
N PRO A 261 -49.02 3.31 29.62
CA PRO A 261 -49.01 2.35 28.54
C PRO A 261 -47.67 1.63 28.44
N ASP A 262 -47.80 0.31 28.43
CA ASP A 262 -46.84 -0.69 27.99
C ASP A 262 -46.35 -0.39 26.56
N LEU A 263 -45.02 -0.40 26.35
CA LEU A 263 -44.40 -0.23 25.03
C LEU A 263 -43.05 -0.94 24.99
N VAL A 264 -43.09 -2.28 25.00
CA VAL A 264 -42.09 -3.11 24.35
C VAL A 264 -42.80 -4.01 23.35
N THR A 265 -42.85 -3.59 22.09
CA THR A 265 -42.68 -4.42 20.88
C THR A 265 -42.98 -3.57 19.66
N GLN A 266 -41.95 -3.26 18.87
CA GLN A 266 -42.05 -3.23 17.41
C GLN A 266 -40.63 -3.24 16.82
N HIS A 267 -40.34 -4.34 16.13
CA HIS A 267 -39.38 -4.44 15.05
C HIS A 267 -39.81 -3.52 13.89
N GLU A 268 -38.83 -2.93 13.20
CA GLU A 268 -38.75 -2.62 11.75
C GLU A 268 -37.66 -1.53 11.58
N ASP A 269 -36.47 -1.90 11.11
CA ASP A 269 -36.03 -1.78 9.71
C ASP A 269 -35.57 -0.36 9.35
N ASP A 270 -34.28 -0.08 9.61
CA ASP A 270 -33.56 1.02 8.96
C ASP A 270 -32.61 0.46 7.90
N VAL A 271 -33.08 0.51 6.65
CA VAL A 271 -32.29 0.42 5.43
C VAL A 271 -31.55 1.74 5.27
N ILE A 272 -30.22 1.66 5.30
CA ILE A 272 -29.31 2.77 5.03
C ILE A 272 -29.11 2.88 3.50
N PHE A 273 -29.27 4.09 2.96
CA PHE A 273 -28.84 4.50 1.61
C PHE A 273 -27.31 4.45 1.45
#